data_AF-A0A6S6UM83-F1
#
_entry.id   AF-A0A6S6UM83-F1
#
_cell.length_a   1.000
_cell.length_b   1.000
_cell.length_c   1.000
_cell.angle_alpha   90.00
_cell.angle_beta   90.00
_cell.angle_gamma   90.00
#
_symmetry.space_group_name_H-M   'P 1'
#
loop_
_entity.id
_entity.type
_entity.pdbx_description
1 polymer ?
#
loop_
_entity_poly.entity_id
_entity_poly.type
_entity_poly.pdbx_seq_one_letter_code
_entity_poly.pdbx_strand_id
1 'polypeptide(L)'
;MFNFHLQPRIFKTFHAKQSSPPEGYLLQRVDISFEKYQSCNRTTRYSDSTKRPNMEYTNRKGKTYYLYAGTTKTGKPRYYSSSKDSSNTGTPLEQLPEGYEIYERPENAQVFIRKQRPRLITEIEEQFIKKQLSELHQPGQYIVDCKDESLTIYESARISDLGDDEIPRTDMSQGDYTAVLRFCLCDKETRAFTAERFCFRGSIDDWIHAGGPDSFQNIITQYLKYLGTDQFYELPYL
;
A
#
# COMPACT_ATOMS: atom_id res chain seq x y z
N MET A 1 -60.18 -12.95 -31.61
CA MET A 1 -59.28 -13.44 -32.66
C MET A 1 -58.24 -12.36 -32.94
N PHE A 2 -57.09 -12.41 -32.28
CA PHE A 2 -55.98 -11.47 -32.48
C PHE A 2 -54.88 -12.21 -33.23
N ASN A 3 -54.65 -11.83 -34.49
CA ASN A 3 -53.57 -12.33 -35.32
C ASN A 3 -52.28 -11.56 -34.98
N PHE A 4 -51.27 -12.29 -34.50
CA PHE A 4 -49.90 -11.81 -34.33
C PHE A 4 -49.21 -11.74 -35.70
N HIS A 5 -48.78 -10.53 -36.08
CA HIS A 5 -47.93 -10.31 -37.25
C HIS A 5 -46.48 -10.13 -36.77
N LEU A 6 -45.68 -11.19 -36.88
CA LEU A 6 -44.24 -11.18 -36.60
C LEU A 6 -43.49 -10.63 -37.81
N GLN A 7 -42.81 -9.50 -37.63
CA GLN A 7 -41.82 -8.98 -38.59
C GLN A 7 -40.43 -9.57 -38.26
N PRO A 8 -39.63 -9.98 -39.26
CA PRO A 8 -38.33 -10.63 -39.03
C PRO A 8 -37.22 -9.63 -38.64
N ARG A 9 -36.39 -10.07 -37.68
CA ARG A 9 -35.20 -9.37 -37.16
C ARG A 9 -34.13 -9.23 -38.25
N ILE A 10 -33.72 -8.00 -38.52
CA ILE A 10 -32.53 -7.69 -39.31
C ILE A 10 -31.30 -7.92 -38.42
N PHE A 11 -30.52 -8.96 -38.74
CA PHE A 11 -29.16 -9.14 -38.23
C PHE A 11 -28.25 -8.12 -38.91
N LYS A 12 -27.78 -7.11 -38.15
CA LYS A 12 -26.60 -6.32 -38.55
C LYS A 12 -25.35 -7.04 -38.02
N THR A 13 -24.63 -7.67 -38.93
CA THR A 13 -23.24 -8.09 -38.75
C THR A 13 -22.38 -6.87 -38.45
N PHE A 14 -21.96 -6.72 -37.20
CA PHE A 14 -20.87 -5.81 -36.85
C PHE A 14 -19.56 -6.53 -37.17
N HIS A 15 -18.84 -6.03 -38.18
CA HIS A 15 -17.44 -6.35 -38.36
C HIS A 15 -16.65 -5.80 -37.17
N ALA A 16 -16.14 -6.71 -36.34
CA ALA A 16 -15.13 -6.38 -35.34
C ALA A 16 -13.88 -5.87 -36.05
N LYS A 17 -13.67 -4.55 -36.05
CA LYS A 17 -12.35 -3.98 -36.29
C LYS A 17 -11.48 -4.41 -35.11
N GLN A 18 -10.51 -5.28 -35.38
CA GLN A 18 -9.35 -5.47 -34.53
C GLN A 18 -8.64 -4.11 -34.45
N SER A 19 -8.90 -3.34 -33.40
CA SER A 19 -8.08 -2.19 -33.06
C SER A 19 -6.88 -2.71 -32.29
N SER A 20 -5.72 -2.73 -32.95
CA SER A 20 -4.42 -2.87 -32.32
C SER A 20 -4.28 -1.87 -31.16
N PRO A 21 -3.65 -2.23 -30.04
CA PRO A 21 -3.40 -1.29 -28.96
C PRO A 21 -2.52 -0.12 -29.45
N PRO A 22 -2.69 1.10 -28.91
CA PRO A 22 -1.89 2.24 -29.32
C PRO A 22 -0.41 1.96 -29.06
N GLU A 23 0.34 2.04 -30.16
CA GLU A 23 1.78 1.90 -30.26
C GLU A 23 2.42 3.12 -29.57
N GLY A 24 2.89 2.95 -28.33
CA GLY A 24 3.44 4.06 -27.55
C GLY A 24 4.09 3.75 -26.20
N TYR A 25 4.18 2.48 -25.78
CA TYR A 25 4.94 2.10 -24.59
C TYR A 25 6.29 1.48 -24.98
N LEU A 26 7.23 2.32 -25.43
CA LEU A 26 8.64 1.95 -25.46
C LEU A 26 9.17 2.00 -24.02
N LEU A 27 8.95 0.90 -23.28
CA LEU A 27 9.64 0.65 -22.02
C LEU A 27 11.13 0.42 -22.34
N GLN A 28 11.95 1.44 -22.07
CA GLN A 28 13.37 1.19 -21.87
C GLN A 28 13.50 0.14 -20.78
N ARG A 29 14.08 -1.00 -21.15
CA ARG A 29 14.46 -2.08 -20.23
C ARG A 29 15.33 -1.47 -19.15
N VAL A 30 14.77 -1.30 -17.96
CA VAL A 30 15.56 -1.11 -16.76
C VAL A 30 15.85 -2.51 -16.27
N ASP A 31 17.09 -2.97 -16.48
CA ASP A 31 17.61 -4.16 -15.83
C ASP A 31 17.66 -3.88 -14.32
N ILE A 32 16.62 -4.27 -13.59
CA ILE A 32 16.58 -4.20 -12.14
C ILE A 32 16.97 -5.59 -11.62
N SER A 33 18.22 -5.71 -11.20
CA SER A 33 18.75 -6.89 -10.53
C SER A 33 17.99 -7.15 -9.21
N PHE A 34 17.46 -8.37 -9.10
CA PHE A 34 16.54 -8.85 -8.08
C PHE A 34 17.24 -9.21 -6.73
N GLU A 35 18.29 -8.48 -6.33
CA GLU A 35 19.25 -8.98 -5.32
C GLU A 35 19.23 -8.29 -3.95
N LYS A 36 18.21 -7.49 -3.59
CA LYS A 36 18.20 -6.78 -2.29
C LYS A 36 17.04 -7.09 -1.35
N TYR A 37 16.51 -8.31 -1.38
CA TYR A 37 15.58 -8.81 -0.35
C TYR A 37 16.07 -10.05 0.40
N GLN A 38 17.39 -10.27 0.49
CA GLN A 38 17.97 -11.42 1.21
C GLN A 38 19.09 -11.07 2.22
N SER A 39 19.17 -9.82 2.70
CA SER A 39 20.24 -9.42 3.63
C SER A 39 19.70 -8.98 4.99
N CYS A 40 19.18 -9.92 5.77
CA CYS A 40 19.18 -9.81 7.24
C CYS A 40 18.94 -11.18 7.89
N ASN A 41 19.82 -12.15 7.62
CA ASN A 41 19.88 -13.41 8.38
C ASN A 41 21.34 -13.79 8.64
N ARG A 42 21.88 -13.36 9.78
CA ARG A 42 23.11 -13.85 10.42
C ARG A 42 23.10 -13.24 11.85
N THR A 43 23.12 -13.94 12.98
CA THR A 43 23.72 -15.23 13.34
C THR A 43 23.07 -15.67 14.67
N THR A 44 22.48 -16.86 14.76
CA THR A 44 22.09 -17.45 16.06
C THR A 44 23.20 -18.35 16.56
N ARG A 45 23.69 -18.09 17.78
CA ARG A 45 24.53 -19.05 18.51
C ARG A 45 23.67 -20.24 18.92
N TYR A 46 24.19 -21.44 18.64
CA TYR A 46 23.57 -22.72 18.89
C TYR A 46 23.60 -23.03 20.40
N SER A 47 22.42 -23.17 21.02
CA SER A 47 22.25 -23.99 22.22
C SER A 47 20.79 -24.42 22.36
N ASP A 48 20.62 -25.74 22.41
CA ASP A 48 19.41 -26.51 22.72
C ASP A 48 18.47 -26.90 21.57
N SER A 49 18.57 -28.17 21.18
CA SER A 49 17.90 -28.81 20.05
C SER A 49 16.60 -29.48 20.47
N THR A 50 15.54 -28.70 20.69
CA THR A 50 14.13 -29.16 20.56
C THR A 50 13.13 -28.04 20.23
N LYS A 51 13.54 -26.77 20.23
CA LYS A 51 12.65 -25.66 19.90
C LYS A 51 12.63 -25.45 18.39
N ARG A 52 11.55 -25.88 17.72
CA ARG A 52 11.33 -25.52 16.31
C ARG A 52 11.32 -24.00 16.19
N PRO A 53 11.94 -23.41 15.15
CA PRO A 53 12.03 -21.96 15.05
C PRO A 53 10.62 -21.37 14.94
N ASN A 54 10.27 -20.51 15.88
CA ASN A 54 9.06 -19.71 15.81
C ASN A 54 9.23 -18.68 14.70
N MET A 55 8.20 -18.47 13.88
CA MET A 55 8.22 -17.41 12.89
C MET A 55 8.14 -16.06 13.59
N GLU A 56 9.13 -15.22 13.32
CA GLU A 56 9.29 -13.87 13.86
C GLU A 56 9.26 -12.84 12.73
N TYR A 57 8.82 -11.63 13.05
CA TYR A 57 8.78 -10.52 12.12
C TYR A 57 9.14 -9.22 12.85
N THR A 58 10.17 -8.53 12.38
CA THR A 58 10.55 -7.22 12.90
C THR A 58 9.94 -6.14 12.01
N ASN A 59 9.11 -5.29 12.60
CA ASN A 59 8.46 -4.21 11.86
C ASN A 59 9.44 -3.06 11.55
N ARG A 60 8.99 -2.07 10.76
CA ARG A 60 9.82 -0.90 10.43
C ARG A 60 10.25 -0.02 11.62
N LYS A 61 9.56 -0.14 12.78
CA LYS A 61 9.94 0.52 14.04
C LYS A 61 10.95 -0.32 14.85
N GLY A 62 11.49 -1.40 14.29
CA GLY A 62 12.44 -2.29 14.97
C GLY A 62 11.82 -3.21 16.02
N LYS A 63 10.48 -3.28 16.10
CA LYS A 63 9.76 -4.11 17.08
C LYS A 63 9.52 -5.51 16.52
N THR A 64 10.01 -6.52 17.25
CA THR A 64 9.78 -7.93 16.93
C THR A 64 8.38 -8.39 17.33
N TYR A 65 7.75 -9.13 16.43
CA TYR A 65 6.48 -9.81 16.60
C TYR A 65 6.66 -11.30 16.36
N TYR A 66 5.96 -12.09 17.15
CA TYR A 66 5.86 -13.54 17.04
C TYR A 66 4.50 -13.89 16.46
N LEU A 67 4.48 -14.83 15.53
CA LEU A 67 3.28 -15.18 14.77
C LEU A 67 2.67 -16.48 15.29
N TYR A 68 1.35 -16.49 15.46
CA TYR A 68 0.61 -17.60 16.06
C TYR A 68 -0.61 -17.99 15.25
N ALA A 69 -0.96 -19.27 15.33
CA ALA A 69 -2.24 -19.83 14.94
C ALA A 69 -3.06 -20.14 16.20
N GLY A 70 -4.33 -19.78 16.17
CA GLY A 70 -5.33 -20.20 17.15
C GLY A 70 -6.65 -20.50 16.45
N THR A 71 -7.71 -20.67 17.23
CA THR A 71 -9.06 -20.87 16.74
C THR A 71 -9.97 -19.75 17.22
N THR A 72 -10.89 -19.34 16.36
CA THR A 72 -11.99 -18.44 16.75
C THR A 72 -13.00 -19.19 17.62
N LYS A 73 -13.91 -18.45 18.27
CA LYS A 73 -15.04 -19.05 19.01
C LYS A 73 -15.91 -20.00 18.17
N THR A 74 -15.87 -19.87 16.85
CA THR A 74 -16.62 -20.70 15.88
C THR A 74 -15.79 -21.83 15.28
N GLY A 75 -14.57 -22.08 15.80
CA GLY A 75 -13.67 -23.15 15.34
C GLY A 75 -12.84 -22.82 14.10
N LYS A 76 -13.09 -21.68 13.43
CA LYS A 76 -12.30 -21.25 12.26
C LYS A 76 -10.86 -20.89 12.66
N PRO A 77 -9.86 -21.15 11.81
CA PRO A 77 -8.49 -20.74 12.09
C PRO A 77 -8.39 -19.21 12.21
N ARG A 78 -7.60 -18.75 13.18
CA ARG A 78 -7.23 -17.36 13.40
C ARG A 78 -5.73 -17.26 13.43
N TYR A 79 -5.17 -16.36 12.64
CA TYR A 79 -3.75 -16.05 12.68
C TYR A 79 -3.57 -14.66 13.26
N TYR A 80 -2.56 -14.48 14.12
CA TYR A 80 -2.29 -13.20 14.76
C TYR A 80 -0.81 -13.03 15.09
N SER A 81 -0.41 -11.78 15.22
CA SER A 81 0.89 -11.36 15.70
C SER A 81 0.80 -10.99 17.18
N SER A 82 1.90 -11.14 17.92
CA SER A 82 2.02 -10.71 19.32
C SER A 82 3.45 -10.23 19.58
N SER A 83 3.61 -9.20 20.40
CA SER A 83 4.94 -8.76 20.84
C SER A 83 5.52 -9.63 21.97
N LYS A 84 4.78 -10.64 22.42
CA LYS A 84 5.24 -11.64 23.39
C LYS A 84 5.66 -12.91 22.66
N ASP A 85 6.82 -13.44 23.06
CA ASP A 85 7.44 -14.67 22.55
C ASP A 85 6.73 -15.97 23.00
N SER A 86 5.73 -15.81 23.87
CA SER A 86 4.82 -16.84 24.33
C SER A 86 3.38 -16.38 24.17
N SER A 87 2.51 -17.32 23.76
CA SER A 87 1.07 -17.11 23.70
C SER A 87 0.35 -18.21 24.48
N ASN A 88 -0.54 -17.81 25.38
CA ASN A 88 -1.35 -18.76 26.16
C ASN A 88 -2.50 -19.37 25.35
N THR A 89 -2.77 -18.85 24.14
CA THR A 89 -3.98 -19.17 23.37
C THR A 89 -3.70 -19.63 21.94
N GLY A 90 -2.44 -19.69 21.52
CA GLY A 90 -2.11 -20.06 20.15
C GLY A 90 -0.77 -20.76 20.03
N THR A 91 -0.66 -21.57 18.98
CA THR A 91 0.55 -22.30 18.61
C THR A 91 1.41 -21.43 17.71
N PRO A 92 2.73 -21.32 17.97
CA PRO A 92 3.63 -20.60 17.07
C PRO A 92 3.53 -21.11 15.63
N LEU A 93 3.54 -20.18 14.68
CA LEU A 93 3.64 -20.53 13.26
C LEU A 93 5.09 -20.84 12.91
N GLU A 94 5.31 -21.86 12.08
CA GLU A 94 6.60 -22.15 11.44
C GLU A 94 6.70 -21.48 10.06
N GLN A 95 5.55 -21.26 9.42
CA GLN A 95 5.41 -20.62 8.11
C GLN A 95 4.07 -19.89 8.01
N LEU A 96 3.98 -18.93 7.10
CA LEU A 96 2.73 -18.23 6.83
C LEU A 96 1.78 -19.15 6.04
N PRO A 97 0.49 -19.24 6.42
CA PRO A 97 -0.48 -20.01 5.66
C PRO A 97 -0.66 -19.47 4.23
N GLU A 98 -0.96 -20.36 3.28
CA GLU A 98 -1.24 -19.96 1.90
C GLU A 98 -2.39 -18.95 1.81
N GLY A 99 -2.23 -17.94 0.97
CA GLY A 99 -3.21 -16.86 0.81
C GLY A 99 -3.23 -15.83 1.95
N TYR A 100 -2.28 -15.90 2.89
CA TYR A 100 -2.06 -14.88 3.91
C TYR A 100 -0.79 -14.07 3.65
N GLU A 101 -0.77 -12.85 4.17
CA GLU A 101 0.35 -11.93 4.15
C GLU A 101 0.56 -11.30 5.53
N ILE A 102 1.80 -10.92 5.81
CA ILE A 102 2.12 -10.02 6.91
C ILE A 102 1.88 -8.60 6.42
N TYR A 103 1.11 -7.84 7.16
CA TYR A 103 0.80 -6.45 6.85
C TYR A 103 1.21 -5.56 8.01
N GLU A 104 2.08 -4.59 7.72
CA GLU A 104 2.38 -3.49 8.64
C GLU A 104 1.42 -2.34 8.39
N ARG A 105 0.71 -1.94 9.45
CA ARG A 105 -0.18 -0.80 9.38
C ARG A 105 0.63 0.50 9.15
N PRO A 106 0.28 1.33 8.15
CA PRO A 106 1.02 2.55 7.85
C PRO A 106 1.04 3.55 8.99
N GLU A 107 0.01 3.66 9.83
CA GLU A 107 -0.02 4.72 10.85
C GLU A 107 0.95 4.46 12.01
N ASN A 108 1.00 3.22 12.51
CA ASN A 108 1.68 2.89 13.76
C ASN A 108 2.60 1.66 13.70
N ALA A 109 2.83 1.11 12.50
CA ALA A 109 3.60 -0.11 12.25
C ALA A 109 3.08 -1.36 12.98
N GLN A 110 1.82 -1.37 13.41
CA GLN A 110 1.22 -2.57 13.99
C GLN A 110 1.17 -3.68 12.94
N VAL A 111 1.72 -4.84 13.29
CA VAL A 111 1.80 -6.01 12.43
C VAL A 111 0.50 -6.80 12.50
N PHE A 112 -0.02 -7.23 11.36
CA PHE A 112 -1.17 -8.12 11.26
C PHE A 112 -0.84 -9.29 10.33
N ILE A 113 -1.46 -10.44 10.61
CA ILE A 113 -1.57 -11.52 9.61
C ILE A 113 -2.97 -11.39 9.01
N ARG A 114 -3.04 -11.15 7.70
CA ARG A 114 -4.31 -10.98 6.99
C ARG A 114 -4.34 -11.79 5.72
N LYS A 115 -5.52 -11.99 5.15
CA LYS A 115 -5.65 -12.59 3.82
C LYS A 115 -5.07 -11.63 2.78
N GLN A 116 -4.38 -12.19 1.79
CA GLN A 116 -3.96 -11.47 0.61
C GLN A 116 -5.17 -10.85 -0.09
N ARG A 117 -5.03 -9.60 -0.52
CA ARG A 117 -6.08 -8.87 -1.23
C ARG A 117 -5.77 -8.82 -2.72
N PRO A 118 -6.78 -8.75 -3.59
CA PRO A 118 -6.57 -8.44 -5.00
C PRO A 118 -5.84 -7.11 -5.12
N ARG A 119 -4.73 -7.12 -5.84
CA ARG A 119 -3.88 -5.95 -6.02
C ARG A 119 -4.21 -5.31 -7.37
N LEU A 120 -4.96 -4.20 -7.38
CA LEU A 120 -5.36 -3.53 -8.63
C LEU A 120 -4.30 -2.55 -9.12
N ILE A 121 -3.49 -2.01 -8.21
CA ILE A 121 -2.32 -1.20 -8.51
C ILE A 121 -1.13 -2.12 -8.75
N THR A 122 -0.43 -1.93 -9.86
CA THR A 122 0.72 -2.74 -10.23
C THR A 122 1.92 -2.46 -9.31
N GLU A 123 2.88 -3.38 -9.30
CA GLU A 123 4.15 -3.16 -8.59
C GLU A 123 4.96 -2.02 -9.21
N ILE A 124 4.91 -1.85 -10.53
CA ILE A 124 5.61 -0.79 -11.27
C ILE A 124 5.10 0.59 -10.83
N GLU A 125 3.78 0.75 -10.70
CA GLU A 125 3.18 2.00 -10.22
C GLU A 125 3.58 2.31 -8.78
N GLU A 126 3.55 1.32 -7.88
CA GLU A 126 4.02 1.50 -6.50
C GLU A 126 5.52 1.85 -6.42
N GLN A 127 6.35 1.21 -7.25
CA GLN A 127 7.78 1.50 -7.30
C GLN A 127 8.05 2.90 -7.86
N PHE A 128 7.28 3.34 -8.85
CA PHE A 128 7.41 4.67 -9.44
C PHE A 128 7.16 5.76 -8.39
N ILE A 129 6.06 5.68 -7.62
CA ILE A 129 5.76 6.67 -6.57
C ILE A 129 6.81 6.64 -5.46
N LYS A 130 7.26 5.44 -5.02
CA LYS A 130 8.34 5.31 -4.02
C LYS A 130 9.63 5.95 -4.49
N LYS A 131 10.00 5.75 -5.77
CA LYS A 131 11.17 6.36 -6.37
C LYS A 131 11.06 7.89 -6.38
N GLN A 132 9.94 8.43 -6.89
CA GLN A 132 9.72 9.87 -6.92
C GLN A 132 9.77 10.51 -5.52
N LEU A 133 9.14 9.87 -4.52
CA LEU A 133 9.20 10.34 -3.13
C LEU A 133 10.63 10.34 -2.59
N SER A 134 11.43 9.32 -2.90
CA SER A 134 12.83 9.25 -2.46
C SER A 134 13.75 10.28 -3.13
N GLU A 135 13.38 10.76 -4.33
CA GLU A 135 14.11 11.81 -5.06
C GLU A 135 13.74 13.22 -4.58
N LEU A 136 12.48 13.43 -4.18
CA LEU A 136 11.94 14.74 -3.79
C LEU A 136 12.05 15.05 -2.31
N HIS A 137 12.13 14.03 -1.44
CA HIS A 137 11.96 14.20 0.00
C HIS A 137 12.99 13.44 0.83
N GLN A 138 13.03 13.73 2.13
CA GLN A 138 13.97 13.08 3.04
C GLN A 138 13.61 11.59 3.21
N PRO A 139 14.60 10.69 3.33
CA PRO A 139 14.36 9.28 3.59
C PRO A 139 13.50 9.10 4.86
N GLY A 140 12.42 8.31 4.78
CA GLY A 140 11.54 8.08 5.93
C GLY A 140 10.60 9.24 6.28
N GLN A 141 10.53 10.30 5.48
CA GLN A 141 9.51 11.34 5.63
C GLN A 141 8.13 10.84 5.15
N TYR A 142 8.11 9.99 4.13
CA TYR A 142 6.89 9.44 3.56
C TYR A 142 6.96 7.93 3.43
N ILE A 143 5.82 7.27 3.62
CA ILE A 143 5.59 5.87 3.25
C ILE A 143 4.37 5.76 2.35
N VAL A 144 4.33 4.70 1.55
CA VAL A 144 3.23 4.42 0.63
C VAL A 144 2.58 3.10 1.04
N ASP A 145 1.26 3.12 1.17
CA ASP A 145 0.43 1.92 1.29
C ASP A 145 -0.35 1.69 0.00
N CYS A 146 -0.36 0.45 -0.47
CA CYS A 146 -1.12 0.05 -1.63
C CYS A 146 -2.27 -0.86 -1.18
N LYS A 147 -3.50 -0.39 -1.37
CA LYS A 147 -4.69 -1.11 -0.92
C LYS A 147 -5.81 -0.98 -1.94
N ASP A 148 -6.24 -2.13 -2.45
CA ASP A 148 -7.28 -2.25 -3.47
C ASP A 148 -6.95 -1.39 -4.71
N GLU A 149 -7.76 -0.37 -5.02
CA GLU A 149 -7.55 0.61 -6.10
C GLU A 149 -6.77 1.87 -5.68
N SER A 150 -6.30 1.95 -4.43
CA SER A 150 -5.69 3.17 -3.88
C SER A 150 -4.20 3.00 -3.57
N LEU A 151 -3.44 4.06 -3.87
CA LEU A 151 -2.10 4.32 -3.36
C LEU A 151 -2.17 5.48 -2.38
N THR A 152 -2.00 5.21 -1.09
CA THR A 152 -2.06 6.24 -0.04
C THR A 152 -0.67 6.57 0.44
N ILE A 153 -0.33 7.86 0.39
CA ILE A 153 0.88 8.44 0.97
C ILE A 153 0.59 8.85 2.40
N TYR A 154 1.48 8.44 3.28
CA TYR A 154 1.50 8.87 4.66
C TYR A 154 2.74 9.69 4.92
N GLU A 155 2.57 10.77 5.68
CA GLU A 155 3.65 11.64 6.14
C GLU A 155 3.98 11.33 7.60
N SER A 156 5.27 11.26 7.92
CA SER A 156 5.74 11.14 9.30
C SER A 156 5.41 12.43 10.06
N ALA A 157 4.87 12.32 11.29
CA ALA A 157 4.82 13.47 12.18
C ALA A 157 6.25 13.99 12.39
N ARG A 158 6.58 15.17 11.85
CA ARG A 158 7.92 15.73 11.99
C ARG A 158 8.16 16.05 13.47
N ILE A 159 9.35 15.71 13.96
CA ILE A 159 9.82 16.11 15.29
C ILE A 159 9.94 17.65 15.40
N SER A 160 9.91 18.40 14.29
CA SER A 160 10.02 19.86 14.29
C SER A 160 8.88 20.63 14.96
N ASP A 161 7.75 19.97 15.27
CA ASP A 161 6.68 20.57 16.09
C ASP A 161 7.00 20.50 17.61
N LEU A 162 8.04 19.75 17.97
CA LEU A 162 8.66 19.73 19.29
C LEU A 162 9.89 20.62 19.18
N GLY A 163 9.96 21.69 19.96
CA GLY A 163 10.95 22.78 19.82
C GLY A 163 12.42 22.33 19.75
N ASP A 164 13.28 23.30 19.39
CA ASP A 164 14.72 23.27 19.03
C ASP A 164 15.72 22.50 19.95
N ASP A 165 15.31 21.46 20.67
CA ASP A 165 16.24 20.53 21.30
C ASP A 165 16.70 19.51 20.25
N GLU A 166 18.01 19.51 19.95
CA GLU A 166 18.69 18.59 19.03
C GLU A 166 18.43 17.11 19.41
N ILE A 167 17.30 16.56 18.97
CA ILE A 167 17.07 15.11 19.01
C ILE A 167 17.91 14.49 17.88
N PRO A 168 18.76 13.49 18.18
CA PRO A 168 19.59 12.83 17.17
C PRO A 168 18.76 12.37 15.98
N ARG A 169 19.23 12.70 14.76
CA ARG A 169 18.62 12.39 13.45
C ARG A 169 18.49 10.89 13.14
N THR A 170 18.65 10.02 14.13
CA THR A 170 18.84 8.58 13.99
C THR A 170 17.56 7.77 14.14
N ASP A 171 16.41 8.36 14.47
CA ASP A 171 15.18 7.58 14.62
C ASP A 171 13.89 8.24 14.12
N MET A 172 13.91 8.72 12.87
CA MET A 172 12.68 9.08 12.15
C MET A 172 11.78 7.87 11.86
N SER A 173 12.22 6.65 12.21
CA SER A 173 11.49 5.41 11.98
C SER A 173 10.38 5.16 13.01
N GLN A 174 10.43 5.81 14.19
CA GLN A 174 9.50 5.56 15.30
C GLN A 174 8.24 6.43 15.33
N GLY A 175 8.18 7.52 14.55
CA GLY A 175 7.03 8.41 14.50
C GLY A 175 5.75 7.73 13.99
N ASP A 176 4.60 8.25 14.41
CA ASP A 176 3.34 7.89 13.77
C ASP A 176 3.22 8.62 12.44
N TYR A 177 2.52 7.97 11.52
CA TYR A 177 2.34 8.42 10.15
C TYR A 177 0.88 8.77 9.93
N THR A 178 0.64 9.88 9.24
CA THR A 178 -0.69 10.38 8.97
C THR A 178 -0.93 10.36 7.48
N ALA A 179 -2.10 9.88 7.05
CA ALA A 179 -2.47 9.86 5.65
C ALA A 179 -2.64 11.30 5.14
N VAL A 180 -2.00 11.66 4.03
CA VAL A 180 -2.03 13.05 3.51
C VAL A 180 -2.59 13.14 2.10
N LEU A 181 -2.23 12.19 1.23
CA LEU A 181 -2.58 12.20 -0.19
C LEU A 181 -2.83 10.76 -0.64
N ARG A 182 -3.84 10.52 -1.46
CA ARG A 182 -4.03 9.23 -2.12
C ARG A 182 -4.35 9.39 -3.60
N PHE A 183 -3.97 8.38 -4.37
CA PHE A 183 -4.33 8.25 -5.77
C PHE A 183 -5.21 7.02 -5.94
N CYS A 184 -6.38 7.21 -6.54
CA CYS A 184 -7.39 6.17 -6.70
C CYS A 184 -7.55 5.86 -8.19
N LEU A 185 -7.41 4.59 -8.55
CA LEU A 185 -7.72 4.10 -9.90
C LEU A 185 -9.24 4.18 -10.12
N CYS A 186 -9.68 5.15 -10.91
CA CYS A 186 -11.10 5.41 -11.17
C CYS A 186 -11.61 4.73 -12.46
N ASP A 187 -10.71 4.42 -13.41
CA ASP A 187 -11.03 3.72 -14.64
C ASP A 187 -9.98 2.64 -14.94
N LYS A 188 -10.43 1.38 -15.01
CA LYS A 188 -9.56 0.23 -15.25
C LYS A 188 -9.22 0.03 -16.73
N GLU A 189 -10.08 0.50 -17.64
CA GLU A 189 -9.91 0.33 -19.08
C GLU A 189 -8.91 1.36 -19.62
N THR A 190 -9.08 2.61 -19.24
CA THR A 190 -8.18 3.72 -19.64
C THR A 190 -6.99 3.90 -18.69
N ARG A 191 -6.98 3.16 -17.58
CA ARG A 191 -5.98 3.24 -16.51
C ARG A 191 -5.83 4.67 -15.95
N ALA A 192 -6.96 5.32 -15.71
CA ALA A 192 -7.04 6.68 -15.20
C ALA A 192 -7.16 6.74 -13.67
N PHE A 193 -6.61 7.81 -13.10
CA PHE A 193 -6.49 8.02 -11.66
C PHE A 193 -7.00 9.40 -11.25
N THR A 194 -7.58 9.47 -10.05
CA THR A 194 -7.88 10.73 -9.35
C THR A 194 -6.96 10.91 -8.15
N ALA A 195 -6.65 12.14 -7.80
CA ALA A 195 -5.93 12.51 -6.60
C ALA A 195 -6.92 13.01 -5.54
N GLU A 196 -6.74 12.59 -4.30
CA GLU A 196 -7.54 13.04 -3.16
C GLU A 196 -6.62 13.38 -2.00
N ARG A 197 -6.84 14.52 -1.36
CA ARG A 197 -6.09 14.94 -0.16
C ARG A 197 -6.92 14.71 1.09
N PHE A 198 -6.24 14.41 2.19
CA PHE A 198 -6.91 14.25 3.48
C PHE A 198 -7.32 15.61 4.06
N CYS A 199 -8.52 15.71 4.65
CA CYS A 199 -8.97 16.92 5.35
C CYS A 199 -8.73 16.80 6.85
N PHE A 200 -7.97 17.75 7.43
CA PHE A 200 -7.70 17.81 8.86
C PHE A 200 -8.63 18.77 9.63
N ARG A 201 -9.75 19.20 9.03
CA ARG A 201 -10.68 20.14 9.68
C ARG A 201 -11.60 19.34 10.60
N GLY A 202 -11.63 19.67 11.89
CA GLY A 202 -12.26 18.85 12.95
C GLY A 202 -13.75 18.46 12.81
N SER A 203 -14.47 18.91 11.78
CA SER A 203 -15.81 18.44 11.44
C SER A 203 -15.88 17.52 10.21
N ILE A 204 -14.76 17.32 9.49
CA ILE A 204 -14.63 16.52 8.27
C ILE A 204 -13.30 15.75 8.35
N ASP A 205 -13.38 14.47 8.70
CA ASP A 205 -12.24 13.52 8.70
C ASP A 205 -12.35 12.62 7.47
N ASP A 206 -12.24 13.23 6.27
CA ASP A 206 -12.46 12.53 5.01
C ASP A 206 -11.56 13.04 3.88
N TRP A 207 -11.56 12.28 2.79
CA TRP A 207 -10.83 12.53 1.57
C TRP A 207 -11.57 13.55 0.70
N ILE A 208 -10.82 14.52 0.19
CA ILE A 208 -11.34 15.56 -0.70
C ILE A 208 -10.70 15.40 -2.07
N HIS A 209 -11.52 15.40 -3.12
CA HIS A 209 -11.04 15.43 -4.49
C HIS A 209 -10.09 16.61 -4.71
N ALA A 210 -8.89 16.31 -5.19
CA ALA A 210 -7.85 17.29 -5.48
C ALA A 210 -7.63 17.46 -6.99
N GLY A 211 -7.95 16.44 -7.81
CA GLY A 211 -8.00 16.52 -9.26
C GLY A 211 -7.92 15.18 -10.00
N GLY A 212 -7.78 15.26 -11.32
CA GLY A 212 -7.95 14.15 -12.26
C GLY A 212 -9.36 14.14 -12.89
N PRO A 213 -9.75 13.07 -13.61
CA PRO A 213 -8.94 11.89 -13.92
C PRO A 213 -7.78 12.20 -14.88
N ASP A 214 -6.63 11.54 -14.68
CA ASP A 214 -5.47 11.61 -15.59
C ASP A 214 -4.70 10.28 -15.57
N SER A 215 -3.71 10.13 -16.46
CA SER A 215 -2.76 9.04 -16.44
C SER A 215 -1.95 9.02 -15.13
N PHE A 216 -1.54 7.82 -14.73
CA PHE A 216 -0.79 7.61 -13.49
C PHE A 216 0.45 8.52 -13.37
N GLN A 217 1.27 8.61 -14.41
CA GLN A 217 2.52 9.40 -14.34
C GLN A 217 2.23 10.89 -14.20
N ASN A 218 1.29 11.43 -14.98
CA ASN A 218 0.95 12.85 -14.95
C ASN A 218 0.45 13.26 -13.56
N ILE A 219 -0.53 12.53 -13.01
CA ILE A 219 -1.12 12.89 -11.73
C ILE A 219 -0.12 12.75 -10.59
N ILE A 220 0.74 11.74 -10.60
CA ILE A 220 1.78 11.58 -9.56
C ILE A 220 2.77 12.76 -9.63
N THR A 221 3.33 13.05 -10.80
CA THR A 221 4.29 14.15 -10.97
C THR A 221 3.67 15.51 -10.64
N GLN A 222 2.38 15.71 -10.94
CA GLN A 222 1.68 16.94 -10.62
C GLN A 222 1.53 17.16 -9.11
N TYR A 223 1.17 16.13 -8.34
CA TYR A 223 0.79 16.32 -6.94
C TYR A 223 1.94 16.10 -5.94
N LEU A 224 2.91 15.22 -6.23
CA LEU A 224 3.99 14.93 -5.29
C LEU A 224 4.85 16.16 -4.96
N LYS A 225 5.07 17.06 -5.92
CA LYS A 225 5.86 18.29 -5.72
C LYS A 225 5.29 19.24 -4.66
N TYR A 226 4.01 19.09 -4.31
CA TYR A 226 3.37 19.93 -3.30
C TYR A 226 3.53 19.36 -1.88
N LEU A 227 3.86 18.07 -1.71
CA LEU A 227 4.00 17.47 -0.39
C LEU A 227 5.05 18.21 0.47
N GLY A 228 4.70 18.44 1.74
CA GLY A 228 5.54 19.17 2.68
C GLY A 228 5.63 20.69 2.42
N THR A 229 4.78 21.24 1.55
CA THR A 229 4.68 22.68 1.27
C THR A 229 3.32 23.22 1.66
N ASP A 230 3.22 24.51 1.98
CA ASP A 230 1.93 25.16 2.28
C ASP A 230 0.94 25.07 1.12
N GLN A 231 1.45 25.07 -0.12
CA GLN A 231 0.63 24.93 -1.34
C GLN A 231 -0.15 23.62 -1.38
N PHE A 232 0.27 22.59 -0.63
CA PHE A 232 -0.48 21.35 -0.51
C PHE A 232 -1.90 21.55 0.05
N TYR A 233 -2.03 22.43 1.03
CA TYR A 233 -3.30 22.69 1.71
C TYR A 233 -4.22 23.62 0.91
N GLU A 234 -3.62 24.36 -0.03
CA GLU A 234 -4.29 25.26 -0.97
C GLU A 234 -4.72 24.57 -2.28
N LEU A 235 -4.46 23.26 -2.42
CA LEU A 235 -4.92 22.50 -3.59
C LEU A 235 -6.44 22.65 -3.74
N PRO A 236 -6.91 23.12 -4.90
CA PRO A 236 -8.23 23.70 -5.05
C PRO A 236 -9.33 22.65 -4.82
N TYR A 237 -10.42 23.11 -4.22
CA TYR A 237 -11.68 22.37 -4.11
C TYR A 237 -12.38 22.43 -5.47
N LEU A 238 -11.93 21.64 -6.44
CA LEU A 238 -12.61 21.55 -7.74
C LEU A 238 -13.59 20.38 -7.75
#